data_AF-A0A4R5CMU7-F1
#
_entry.id   AF-A0A4R5CMU7-F1
#
_cell.length_a   1.000
_cell.length_b   1.000
_cell.length_c   1.000
_cell.angle_alpha   90.00
_cell.angle_beta   90.00
_cell.angle_gamma   90.00
#
_symmetry.space_group_name_H-M   'P 1'
#
loop_
_entity.id
_entity.type
_entity.pdbx_description
1 polymer ?
#
loop_
_entity_poly.entity_id
_entity_poly.type
_entity_poly.pdbx_seq_one_letter_code
_entity_poly.pdbx_strand_id
1 'polypeptide(L)'
;MLVVTRYRVPPEDAAPFRDRARRALEVLAEKPGWRGGHVGRAADDPGLWVVTSEWENVGSYRRALSSYESKLEAVPLLSLAIDEPTAFELVATVPGPAGGAGGAVGAVRAADADAVGLGSAAGPIVPTDFDHPPAGGSDASLAEKRTSAGRNPEP
;
A
#
# COMPACT_ATOMS: atom_id res chain seq x y z
N MET A 1 -4.22 19.97 10.42
CA MET A 1 -5.29 18.97 10.54
C MET A 1 -4.75 17.65 10.01
N LEU A 2 -5.04 16.55 10.72
CA LEU A 2 -4.66 15.20 10.33
C LEU A 2 -5.93 14.42 9.96
N VAL A 3 -5.90 13.72 8.83
CA VAL A 3 -6.94 12.77 8.43
C VAL A 3 -6.32 11.39 8.45
N VAL A 4 -6.97 10.46 9.15
CA VAL A 4 -6.57 9.05 9.24
C VAL A 4 -7.76 8.21 8.84
N THR A 5 -7.59 7.37 7.84
CA THR A 5 -8.60 6.42 7.38
C THR A 5 -8.03 5.02 7.42
N ARG A 6 -8.76 4.08 8.00
CA ARG A 6 -8.35 2.67 8.06
C ARG A 6 -9.22 1.81 7.17
N TYR A 7 -8.64 0.73 6.66
CA TYR A 7 -9.27 -0.14 5.68
C TYR A 7 -9.00 -1.61 6.01
N ARG A 8 -10.00 -2.45 5.74
CA ARG A 8 -9.82 -3.90 5.66
C ARG A 8 -9.61 -4.27 4.21
N VAL A 9 -8.44 -4.82 3.90
CA VAL A 9 -8.01 -5.14 2.54
C VAL A 9 -7.56 -6.60 2.52
N PRO A 10 -8.26 -7.49 1.80
CA PRO A 10 -7.82 -8.86 1.61
C PRO A 10 -6.41 -8.91 0.98
N PRO A 11 -5.56 -9.90 1.32
CA PRO A 11 -4.20 -9.99 0.77
C PRO A 11 -4.13 -9.95 -0.77
N GLU A 12 -5.11 -10.53 -1.45
CA GLU A 12 -5.24 -10.52 -2.91
C GLU A 12 -5.45 -9.11 -3.50
N ASP A 13 -6.01 -8.19 -2.72
CA ASP A 13 -6.31 -6.80 -3.12
C ASP A 13 -5.23 -5.81 -2.65
N ALA A 14 -4.19 -6.28 -1.95
CA ALA A 14 -3.16 -5.44 -1.34
C ALA A 14 -2.47 -4.49 -2.33
N ALA A 15 -1.96 -5.02 -3.45
CA ALA A 15 -1.29 -4.22 -4.46
C ALA A 15 -2.25 -3.26 -5.21
N PRO A 16 -3.43 -3.71 -5.70
CA PRO A 16 -4.44 -2.82 -6.26
C PRO A 16 -4.86 -1.68 -5.30
N PHE A 17 -5.06 -2.00 -4.03
CA PHE A 17 -5.41 -1.02 -3.01
C PHE A 17 -4.30 0.00 -2.79
N ARG A 18 -3.05 -0.46 -2.62
CA ARG A 18 -1.88 0.42 -2.48
C ARG A 18 -1.80 1.42 -3.64
N ASP A 19 -1.95 0.94 -4.87
CA ASP A 19 -1.83 1.78 -6.06
C ASP A 19 -2.99 2.78 -6.17
N ARG A 20 -4.22 2.36 -5.82
CA ARG A 20 -5.39 3.24 -5.72
C ARG A 20 -5.19 4.31 -4.64
N ALA A 21 -4.73 3.92 -3.46
CA ALA A 21 -4.46 4.83 -2.35
C ALA A 21 -3.39 5.86 -2.72
N ARG A 22 -2.30 5.43 -3.37
CA ARG A 22 -1.26 6.33 -3.88
C ARG A 22 -1.81 7.34 -4.87
N ARG A 23 -2.59 6.91 -5.88
CA ARG A 23 -3.21 7.83 -6.86
C ARG A 23 -4.15 8.84 -6.20
N ALA A 24 -4.96 8.40 -5.23
CA ALA A 24 -5.81 9.31 -4.48
C ALA A 24 -4.99 10.38 -3.73
N LEU A 25 -3.87 10.00 -3.10
CA LEU A 25 -2.97 10.94 -2.45
C LEU A 25 -2.31 11.90 -3.45
N GLU A 26 -1.93 11.43 -4.63
CA GLU A 26 -1.35 12.27 -5.70
C GLU A 26 -2.33 13.34 -6.16
N VAL A 27 -3.59 12.97 -6.41
CA VAL A 27 -4.65 13.94 -6.77
C VAL A 27 -4.91 14.95 -5.66
N LEU A 28 -4.87 14.51 -4.40
CA LEU A 28 -5.02 15.39 -3.24
C LEU A 28 -3.80 16.30 -3.04
N ALA A 29 -2.60 15.83 -3.38
CA ALA A 29 -1.35 16.58 -3.25
C ALA A 29 -1.29 17.82 -4.16
N GLU A 30 -2.05 17.83 -5.25
CA GLU A 30 -2.21 18.99 -6.12
C GLU A 30 -3.11 20.09 -5.52
N LYS A 31 -3.83 19.81 -4.43
CA LYS A 31 -4.85 20.72 -3.92
C LYS A 31 -4.24 21.71 -2.91
N PRO A 32 -4.70 22.98 -2.89
CA PRO A 32 -4.20 23.97 -1.95
C PRO A 32 -4.34 23.53 -0.49
N GLY A 33 -3.29 23.73 0.29
CA GLY A 33 -3.24 23.39 1.71
C GLY A 33 -2.88 21.93 2.00
N TRP A 34 -2.46 21.14 1.01
CA TRP A 34 -1.80 19.85 1.24
C TRP A 34 -0.48 20.03 2.00
N ARG A 35 -0.19 19.15 2.98
CA ARG A 35 1.07 19.13 3.73
C ARG A 35 1.84 17.82 3.62
N GLY A 36 1.15 16.72 3.29
CA GLY A 36 1.76 15.40 3.18
C GLY A 36 0.75 14.30 3.39
N GLY A 37 1.15 13.06 3.13
CA GLY A 37 0.30 11.90 3.32
C GLY A 37 1.06 10.61 3.13
N HIS A 38 0.54 9.55 3.71
CA HIS A 38 1.19 8.24 3.72
C HIS A 38 0.16 7.14 3.50
N VAL A 39 0.61 6.05 2.88
CA VAL A 39 -0.10 4.77 2.86
C VAL A 39 0.73 3.80 3.68
N GLY A 40 0.10 3.17 4.66
CA GLY A 40 0.72 2.17 5.51
C GLY A 40 -0.12 0.91 5.58
N ARG A 41 0.54 -0.21 5.84
CA ARG A 41 -0.09 -1.47 6.22
C ARG A 41 0.40 -1.82 7.62
N ALA A 42 -0.47 -2.34 8.47
CA ALA A 42 -0.08 -2.81 9.79
C ALA A 42 0.91 -3.99 9.65
N ALA A 43 1.93 -4.02 10.51
CA ALA A 43 2.99 -5.02 10.44
C ALA A 43 2.54 -6.40 10.96
N ASP A 44 1.62 -6.37 11.93
CA ASP A 44 1.03 -7.49 12.66
C ASP A 44 -0.30 -7.97 12.07
N ASP A 45 -0.99 -7.12 11.31
CA ASP A 45 -2.23 -7.44 10.61
C ASP A 45 -2.15 -7.00 9.13
N PRO A 46 -1.75 -7.90 8.21
CA PRO A 46 -1.60 -7.58 6.80
C PRO A 46 -2.91 -7.16 6.11
N GLY A 47 -4.05 -7.48 6.73
CA GLY A 47 -5.36 -7.08 6.25
C GLY A 47 -5.76 -5.67 6.68
N LEU A 48 -5.01 -5.03 7.58
CA LEU A 48 -5.30 -3.69 8.08
C LEU A 48 -4.38 -2.65 7.44
N TRP A 49 -4.99 -1.66 6.80
CA TRP A 49 -4.30 -0.58 6.13
C TRP A 49 -4.69 0.78 6.70
N VAL A 50 -3.80 1.75 6.55
CA VAL A 50 -4.02 3.15 6.92
C VAL A 50 -3.63 4.05 5.76
N VAL A 51 -4.46 5.06 5.50
CA VAL A 51 -4.11 6.20 4.65
C VAL A 51 -4.21 7.44 5.51
N THR A 52 -3.11 8.19 5.60
CA THR A 52 -3.05 9.47 6.30
C THR A 52 -2.88 10.61 5.31
N SER A 53 -3.49 11.75 5.64
CA SER A 53 -3.20 13.01 4.96
C SER A 53 -3.20 14.17 5.93
N GLU A 54 -2.28 15.11 5.70
CA GLU A 54 -2.13 16.31 6.49
C GLU A 54 -2.51 17.53 5.67
N TRP A 55 -3.28 18.39 6.30
CA TRP A 55 -3.86 19.57 5.68
C TRP A 55 -3.63 20.80 6.53
N GLU A 56 -3.62 21.95 5.85
CA GLU A 56 -3.50 23.26 6.46
C GLU A 56 -4.53 23.47 7.57
N ASN A 57 -5.79 23.25 7.20
CA ASN A 57 -6.98 23.39 8.02
C ASN A 57 -8.13 22.56 7.41
N VAL A 58 -9.25 22.49 8.13
CA VAL A 58 -10.44 21.74 7.69
C VAL A 58 -11.06 22.27 6.39
N GLY A 59 -10.97 23.59 6.14
CA GLY A 59 -11.49 24.21 4.94
C GLY A 59 -10.75 23.76 3.68
N SER A 60 -9.42 23.67 3.75
CA SER A 60 -8.58 23.17 2.65
C SER A 60 -8.91 21.71 2.32
N TYR A 61 -9.04 20.84 3.33
CA TYR A 61 -9.46 19.44 3.13
C TYR A 61 -10.84 19.31 2.48
N ARG A 62 -11.86 20.01 3.00
CA ARG A 62 -13.23 19.96 2.44
C ARG A 62 -13.29 20.45 0.99
N ARG A 63 -12.54 21.51 0.67
CA ARG A 63 -12.44 22.03 -0.71
C ARG A 63 -11.74 21.04 -1.63
N ALA A 64 -10.67 20.39 -1.18
CA ALA A 64 -9.96 19.38 -1.96
C ALA A 64 -10.93 18.27 -2.40
N LEU A 65 -11.73 17.72 -1.49
CA LEU A 65 -12.72 16.67 -1.78
C LEU A 65 -13.88 17.12 -2.68
N SER A 66 -14.08 18.42 -2.86
CA SER A 66 -15.16 18.95 -3.69
C SER A 66 -14.79 19.00 -5.18
N SER A 67 -13.49 18.87 -5.51
CA SER A 67 -13.01 18.91 -6.89
C SER A 67 -13.45 17.69 -7.70
N TYR A 68 -13.53 17.83 -9.02
CA TYR A 68 -13.95 16.75 -9.91
C TYR A 68 -12.99 15.54 -9.82
N GLU A 69 -11.69 15.78 -9.97
CA GLU A 69 -10.68 14.72 -9.86
C GLU A 69 -10.73 14.00 -8.50
N SER A 70 -10.90 14.74 -7.40
CA SER A 70 -11.01 14.12 -6.08
C SER A 70 -12.28 13.28 -5.91
N LYS A 71 -13.38 13.63 -6.58
CA LYS A 71 -14.59 12.80 -6.58
C LYS A 71 -14.42 11.50 -7.36
N LEU A 72 -13.52 11.46 -8.34
CA LEU A 72 -13.20 10.25 -9.10
C LEU A 72 -12.19 9.36 -8.37
N GLU A 73 -11.13 9.94 -7.83
CA GLU A 73 -10.00 9.15 -7.32
C GLU A 73 -9.99 9.02 -5.78
N ALA A 74 -10.36 10.07 -5.04
CA ALA A 74 -10.24 10.09 -3.57
C ALA A 74 -11.53 9.68 -2.85
N VAL A 75 -12.69 10.22 -3.24
CA VAL A 75 -13.98 9.91 -2.58
C VAL A 75 -14.33 8.42 -2.63
N PRO A 76 -14.11 7.70 -3.74
CA PRO A 76 -14.37 6.26 -3.79
C PRO A 76 -13.40 5.44 -2.93
N LEU A 77 -12.19 5.95 -2.63
CA LEU A 77 -11.31 5.34 -1.64
C LEU A 77 -11.87 5.57 -0.24
N LEU A 78 -12.18 6.83 0.11
CA LEU A 78 -12.70 7.19 1.43
C LEU A 78 -13.99 6.44 1.80
N SER A 79 -14.80 6.10 0.79
CA SER A 79 -16.05 5.33 0.99
C SER A 79 -15.82 3.87 1.42
N LEU A 80 -14.59 3.35 1.29
CA LEU A 80 -14.21 1.99 1.72
C LEU A 80 -13.66 1.99 3.16
N ALA A 81 -13.52 3.15 3.79
CA ALA A 81 -12.95 3.25 5.11
C ALA A 81 -13.85 2.58 6.15
N ILE A 82 -13.23 2.06 7.21
CA ILE A 82 -13.91 1.62 8.42
C ILE A 82 -14.70 2.82 8.98
N ASP A 83 -15.94 2.59 9.41
CA ASP A 83 -16.82 3.64 9.93
C ASP A 83 -16.39 4.09 11.32
N GLU A 84 -15.60 5.16 11.36
CA GLU A 84 -15.05 5.76 12.57
C GLU A 84 -14.72 7.25 12.36
N PRO A 85 -14.45 8.03 13.42
CA PRO A 85 -13.91 9.37 13.27
C PRO A 85 -12.57 9.37 12.54
N THR A 86 -12.46 10.12 11.44
CA THR A 86 -11.28 10.13 10.57
C THR A 86 -10.54 11.46 10.53
N ALA A 87 -11.14 12.54 11.05
CA ALA A 87 -10.63 13.90 10.95
C ALA A 87 -10.25 14.45 12.33
N PHE A 88 -8.98 14.83 12.50
CA PHE A 88 -8.39 15.20 13.78
C PHE A 88 -7.69 16.56 13.73
N GLU A 89 -7.82 17.31 14.82
CA GLU A 89 -7.00 18.49 15.07
C GLU A 89 -5.62 18.08 15.59
N LEU A 90 -4.57 18.74 15.11
CA LEU A 90 -3.23 18.57 15.66
C LEU A 90 -3.07 19.50 16.86
N VAL A 91 -3.12 18.95 18.06
CA VAL A 91 -3.00 19.71 19.32
C VAL A 91 -1.53 19.88 19.75
N ALA A 92 -0.66 18.96 19.33
CA ALA A 92 0.77 19.02 19.57
C ALA A 92 1.56 18.39 18.42
N THR A 93 2.77 18.89 18.17
CA THR A 93 3.70 18.34 17.17
C THR A 93 5.11 18.41 17.72
N VAL A 94 5.83 17.30 17.66
CA VAL A 94 7.25 17.22 18.02
C VAL A 94 8.03 16.95 16.74
N PRO A 95 8.84 17.90 16.25
CA PRO A 95 9.61 17.70 15.02
C PRO A 95 10.71 16.63 15.23
N GLY A 96 11.02 15.89 14.17
CA GLY A 96 12.15 14.97 14.17
C GLY A 96 13.50 15.70 14.23
N PRO A 97 14.58 15.02 14.66
CA PRO A 97 15.92 15.61 14.81
C PRO A 97 16.54 16.11 13.49
N ALA A 98 16.12 15.57 12.35
CA ALA A 98 16.41 16.10 11.02
C ALA A 98 15.12 16.75 10.50
N GLY A 99 15.09 18.08 10.42
CA GLY A 99 13.95 18.83 9.91
C GLY A 99 13.44 18.25 8.59
N GLY A 100 12.16 17.90 8.56
CA GLY A 100 11.58 16.98 7.59
C GLY A 100 11.89 17.27 6.12
N ALA A 101 12.27 16.22 5.41
CA ALA A 101 12.04 16.08 3.99
C ALA A 101 11.51 14.66 3.79
N GLY A 102 10.29 14.56 3.24
CA GLY A 102 9.64 13.29 2.91
C GLY A 102 10.49 12.52 1.92
N GLY A 103 11.33 11.63 2.45
CA GLY A 103 11.96 10.57 1.69
C GLY A 103 10.97 9.42 1.57
N ALA A 104 10.78 8.91 0.34
CA ALA A 104 9.96 7.74 0.06
C ALA A 104 10.20 6.66 1.12
N VAL A 105 9.18 6.39 1.94
CA VAL A 105 9.23 5.29 2.88
C VAL A 105 8.97 4.04 2.06
N GLY A 106 10.05 3.36 1.66
CA GLY A 106 9.96 2.00 1.16
C GLY A 106 9.17 1.17 2.17
N ALA A 107 8.35 0.22 1.69
CA ALA A 107 7.61 -0.67 2.57
C ALA A 107 8.56 -1.19 3.67
N VAL A 108 8.10 -1.25 4.91
CA VAL A 108 8.93 -1.65 6.06
C VAL A 108 8.42 -2.96 6.66
N ARG A 109 7.56 -3.71 5.95
CA ARG A 109 7.17 -5.03 6.44
C ARG A 109 8.33 -5.98 6.20
N ALA A 110 9.00 -6.34 7.28
CA ALA A 110 10.02 -7.37 7.30
C ALA A 110 9.39 -8.73 6.92
N ALA A 111 10.06 -9.49 6.05
CA ALA A 111 9.59 -10.80 5.57
C ALA A 111 9.37 -11.85 6.68
N ASP A 112 9.93 -11.62 7.87
CA ASP A 112 9.83 -12.46 9.07
C ASP A 112 8.83 -11.94 10.12
N ALA A 113 8.02 -10.93 9.79
CA ALA A 113 7.05 -10.34 10.72
C ALA A 113 6.08 -11.38 11.32
N ASP A 114 5.78 -12.45 10.59
CA ASP A 114 4.91 -13.54 11.05
C ASP A 114 5.64 -14.59 11.91
N ALA A 115 6.96 -14.48 12.05
CA ALA A 115 7.83 -15.42 12.78
C ALA A 115 8.49 -14.81 14.03
N VAL A 116 8.54 -13.48 14.15
CA VAL A 116 9.30 -12.79 15.22
C VAL A 116 8.40 -11.94 16.11
N GLY A 117 8.29 -12.32 17.38
CA GLY A 117 7.61 -11.52 18.41
C GLY A 117 8.44 -10.33 18.90
N LEU A 118 7.76 -9.31 19.45
CA LEU A 118 8.33 -8.06 19.99
C LEU A 118 9.47 -8.36 20.99
N GLY A 119 10.73 -8.26 20.55
CA GLY A 119 11.91 -8.56 21.37
C GLY A 119 13.16 -9.04 20.64
N SER A 120 13.08 -9.37 19.35
CA SER A 120 14.26 -9.72 18.53
C SER A 120 14.50 -8.63 17.49
N ALA A 121 15.56 -7.85 17.66
CA ALA A 121 15.90 -6.76 16.74
C ALA A 121 16.27 -7.32 15.35
N ALA A 122 15.45 -7.02 14.35
CA ALA A 122 15.74 -7.30 12.95
C ALA A 122 16.86 -6.37 12.44
N GLY A 123 17.69 -6.89 11.54
CA GLY A 123 18.82 -6.17 10.94
C GLY A 123 18.41 -4.93 10.13
N PRO A 124 19.38 -4.06 9.78
CA PRO A 124 19.12 -2.70 9.28
C PRO A 124 18.35 -2.59 7.95
N ILE A 125 18.20 -3.68 7.18
CA ILE A 125 17.43 -3.71 5.92
C ILE A 125 16.79 -5.10 5.78
N VAL A 126 15.46 -5.17 5.73
CA VAL A 126 14.71 -6.41 5.44
C VAL A 126 13.86 -6.20 4.17
N PRO A 127 13.98 -7.07 3.15
CA PRO A 127 13.16 -7.03 1.95
C PRO A 127 11.66 -7.16 2.27
N THR A 128 10.82 -6.51 1.46
CA THR A 128 9.37 -6.50 1.63
C THR A 128 8.66 -7.44 0.66
N ASP A 129 7.43 -7.81 0.99
CA ASP A 129 6.56 -8.61 0.13
C ASP A 129 6.16 -7.92 -1.18
N PHE A 130 6.42 -6.61 -1.32
CA PHE A 130 6.28 -5.89 -2.57
C PHE A 130 7.51 -5.96 -3.49
N ASP A 131 8.63 -6.45 -2.97
CA ASP A 131 9.88 -6.58 -3.73
C ASP A 131 9.96 -7.90 -4.53
N HIS A 132 8.96 -8.78 -4.39
CA HIS A 132 8.88 -10.03 -5.16
C HIS A 132 7.96 -9.87 -6.40
N PRO A 133 8.39 -10.30 -7.59
CA PRO A 133 7.50 -10.36 -8.75
C PRO A 133 6.34 -11.35 -8.49
N PRO A 134 5.15 -11.13 -9.09
CA PRO A 134 4.02 -12.04 -8.92
C PRO A 134 4.44 -13.44 -9.35
N ALA A 135 4.24 -14.43 -8.48
CA ALA A 135 4.54 -15.82 -8.76
C ALA A 135 3.81 -16.25 -10.04
N GLY A 136 4.57 -16.44 -11.12
CA GLY A 136 4.07 -16.97 -12.37
C GLY A 136 3.51 -18.36 -12.13
N GLY A 137 2.24 -18.55 -12.52
CA GLY A 137 1.57 -19.83 -12.49
C GLY A 137 2.39 -20.90 -13.23
N SER A 138 2.58 -22.02 -12.55
CA SER A 138 3.17 -23.23 -13.12
C SER A 138 2.29 -23.74 -14.25
N ASP A 139 2.77 -23.67 -15.50
CA ASP A 139 2.27 -24.50 -16.59
C ASP A 139 3.31 -25.58 -16.89
N ALA A 140 3.17 -26.70 -16.17
CA ALA A 140 3.92 -27.92 -16.40
C ALA A 140 2.92 -29.07 -16.47
N SER A 141 2.32 -29.31 -17.64
CA SER A 141 1.88 -30.64 -18.10
C SER A 141 1.21 -30.57 -19.48
N LEU A 142 1.95 -30.88 -20.54
CA LEU A 142 1.58 -31.54 -21.82
C LEU A 142 2.70 -31.18 -22.83
N ALA A 143 3.48 -32.06 -23.44
CA ALA A 143 3.18 -33.41 -23.88
C ALA A 143 4.48 -34.23 -24.10
N GLU A 144 4.66 -35.28 -23.31
CA GLU A 144 5.41 -36.47 -23.71
C GLU A 144 4.45 -37.66 -23.70
N LYS A 145 3.95 -38.04 -24.89
CA LYS A 145 3.60 -39.42 -25.30
C LYS A 145 2.79 -39.38 -26.60
N ARG A 146 3.50 -39.50 -27.73
CA ARG A 146 2.97 -40.20 -28.91
C ARG A 146 4.06 -41.08 -29.53
N THR A 147 4.03 -42.33 -29.08
CA THR A 147 4.06 -43.53 -29.91
C THR A 147 5.30 -43.83 -30.75
N SER A 148 6.10 -44.74 -30.20
CA SER A 148 6.94 -45.73 -30.86
C SER A 148 6.18 -46.50 -31.96
N ALA A 149 6.78 -46.64 -33.14
CA ALA A 149 6.94 -47.90 -33.90
C ALA A 149 7.40 -47.63 -35.35
N GLY A 150 8.50 -48.25 -35.79
CA GLY A 150 8.74 -48.42 -37.24
C GLY A 150 10.18 -48.55 -37.76
N ARG A 151 10.87 -49.65 -37.41
CA ARG A 151 11.65 -50.53 -38.33
C ARG A 151 12.88 -49.97 -39.13
N ASN A 152 14.04 -50.57 -38.84
CA ASN A 152 15.35 -50.67 -39.55
C ASN A 152 15.24 -51.04 -41.07
N PRO A 153 16.34 -51.20 -41.87
CA PRO A 153 17.79 -51.05 -41.62
C PRO A 153 18.64 -50.34 -42.72
N GLU A 154 19.91 -50.06 -42.38
CA GLU A 154 21.24 -50.19 -43.07
C GLU A 154 21.36 -50.43 -44.61
N PRO A 155 22.55 -50.23 -45.25
CA PRO A 155 23.91 -50.63 -44.84
C PRO A 155 24.95 -49.52 -44.65
#